data_AF-A0AAI9YDS3-F1
#
_entry.id   AF-A0AAI9YDS3-F1
#
_cell.length_a   1.000
_cell.length_b   1.000
_cell.length_c   1.000
_cell.angle_alpha   90.00
_cell.angle_beta   90.00
_cell.angle_gamma   90.00
#
_symmetry.space_group_name_H-M   'P 1'
#
loop_
_entity.id
_entity.type
_entity.pdbx_description
1 polymer ?
#
loop_
_entity_poly.entity_id
_entity_poly.type
_entity_poly.pdbx_seq_one_letter_code
_entity_poly.pdbx_strand_id
1 'polypeptide(L)'
;MVDIDIPTASPPTTGTFLHWAQADLTPAAQTTTVKLNDGERVIHTLTTTSNAIADYKGPAPPARVPLSHRYIELLVDTSDITADGTAALQTLSTRGGVDVNAVLTNAGLANKVVAGNFFTVTNPGPAANAKKSNSTTTAPTGAVTPSKVPSGISSGHKSMSFSSNALLTAVAVGLLGAFASVF
;
A
#
# COMPACT_ATOMS: atom_id res chain seq x y z
N MET A 1 5.26 -3.20 2.42
CA MET A 1 6.12 -2.27 3.18
C MET A 1 7.55 -2.37 2.69
N VAL A 2 8.10 -1.28 2.17
CA VAL A 2 9.45 -1.20 1.61
C VAL A 2 10.25 -0.11 2.34
N ASP A 3 11.49 -0.42 2.69
CA ASP A 3 12.51 0.54 3.11
C ASP A 3 13.26 0.99 1.85
N ILE A 4 13.40 2.29 1.65
CA ILE A 4 14.04 2.88 0.45
C ILE A 4 15.39 3.55 0.75
N ASP A 5 15.87 3.42 1.98
CA ASP A 5 17.04 4.14 2.47
C ASP A 5 18.16 3.19 2.95
N ILE A 6 18.20 1.94 2.43
CA ILE A 6 19.19 0.93 2.83
C ILE A 6 20.62 1.40 2.49
N PRO A 7 21.54 1.51 3.46
CA PRO A 7 22.87 2.04 3.21
C PRO A 7 23.73 1.16 2.28
N THR A 8 24.26 1.75 1.21
CA THR A 8 25.22 1.08 0.32
C THR A 8 26.68 1.33 0.73
N ALA A 9 27.63 0.71 0.04
CA ALA A 9 29.06 0.97 0.27
C ALA A 9 29.50 2.38 -0.16
N SER A 10 28.67 3.10 -0.92
CA SER A 10 28.98 4.42 -1.48
C SER A 10 27.89 5.44 -1.11
N PRO A 11 27.82 5.89 0.16
CA PRO A 11 26.91 6.97 0.54
C PRO A 11 27.12 8.22 -0.33
N PRO A 12 26.06 9.00 -0.63
CA PRO A 12 24.70 8.91 -0.08
C PRO A 12 23.78 7.93 -0.81
N THR A 13 24.29 7.11 -1.74
CA THR A 13 23.46 6.16 -2.50
C THR A 13 22.82 5.15 -1.55
N THR A 14 21.50 4.97 -1.69
CA THR A 14 20.71 3.98 -0.95
C THR A 14 20.22 2.87 -1.87
N GLY A 15 19.84 1.74 -1.26
CA GLY A 15 19.10 0.67 -1.90
C GLY A 15 17.73 0.49 -1.24
N THR A 16 17.02 -0.55 -1.67
CA THR A 16 15.69 -0.88 -1.15
C THR A 16 15.68 -2.25 -0.46
N PHE A 17 14.75 -2.43 0.48
CA PHE A 17 14.48 -3.72 1.11
C PHE A 17 12.99 -3.87 1.44
N LEU A 18 12.41 -5.02 1.10
CA LEU A 18 11.03 -5.32 1.44
C LEU A 18 10.91 -5.88 2.87
N HIS A 19 10.22 -5.13 3.71
CA HIS A 19 9.93 -5.52 5.09
C HIS A 19 8.73 -6.48 5.19
N TRP A 20 7.73 -6.30 4.34
CA TRP A 20 6.52 -7.12 4.35
C TRP A 20 5.77 -7.02 3.03
N ALA A 21 5.22 -8.13 2.56
CA ALA A 21 4.23 -8.17 1.50
C ALA A 21 3.21 -9.27 1.77
N GLN A 22 1.94 -8.91 1.63
CA GLN A 22 0.81 -9.81 1.80
C GLN A 22 -0.13 -9.63 0.62
N ALA A 23 -0.67 -10.75 0.13
CA ALA A 23 -1.68 -10.79 -0.92
C ALA A 23 -3.00 -11.34 -0.36
N ASP A 24 -4.00 -11.44 -1.24
CA ASP A 24 -5.32 -12.00 -0.93
C ASP A 24 -6.02 -11.29 0.24
N LEU A 25 -5.74 -10.00 0.40
CA LEU A 25 -6.36 -9.17 1.43
C LEU A 25 -7.81 -8.84 1.03
N THR A 26 -8.76 -9.32 1.83
CA THR A 26 -10.18 -9.02 1.68
C THR A 26 -10.62 -8.05 2.77
N PRO A 27 -11.28 -6.93 2.43
CA PRO A 27 -11.90 -6.05 3.42
C PRO A 27 -12.98 -6.77 4.21
N ALA A 28 -12.98 -6.60 5.52
CA ALA A 28 -14.06 -7.07 6.36
C ALA A 28 -15.38 -6.38 6.00
N ALA A 29 -16.45 -7.18 5.91
CA ALA A 29 -17.79 -6.67 5.59
C ALA A 29 -18.29 -5.64 6.62
N GLN A 30 -17.87 -5.79 7.87
CA GLN A 30 -18.20 -4.87 8.95
C GLN A 30 -17.03 -3.94 9.28
N THR A 31 -17.37 -2.71 9.63
CA THR A 31 -16.39 -1.75 10.12
C THR A 31 -16.05 -2.01 11.58
N THR A 32 -14.85 -1.58 11.98
CA THR A 32 -14.37 -1.62 13.36
C THR A 32 -14.02 -0.21 13.81
N THR A 33 -14.42 0.16 15.03
CA THR A 33 -13.97 1.41 15.65
C THR A 33 -12.64 1.17 16.36
N VAL A 34 -11.62 1.94 15.99
CA VAL A 34 -10.29 1.91 16.61
C VAL A 34 -10.05 3.22 17.34
N LYS A 35 -9.59 3.11 18.59
CA LYS A 35 -9.07 4.24 19.37
C LYS A 35 -7.61 4.47 19.03
N LEU A 36 -7.30 5.65 18.50
CA LEU A 36 -5.95 6.14 18.24
C LEU A 36 -5.65 7.28 19.21
N ASN A 37 -4.37 7.67 19.28
CA ASN A 37 -3.93 8.78 20.13
C ASN A 37 -4.57 10.12 19.78
N ASP A 38 -5.08 10.28 18.56
CA ASP A 38 -5.74 11.47 18.04
C ASP A 38 -7.27 11.35 17.96
N GLY A 39 -7.86 10.26 18.46
CA GLY A 39 -9.31 10.07 18.53
C GLY A 39 -9.78 8.69 18.06
N GLU A 40 -11.10 8.51 17.98
CA GLU A 40 -11.71 7.29 17.43
C GLU A 40 -11.87 7.37 15.92
N ARG A 41 -11.63 6.26 15.22
CA ARG A 41 -11.84 6.13 13.78
C ARG A 41 -12.57 4.84 13.46
N VAL A 42 -13.52 4.91 12.55
CA VAL A 42 -14.20 3.74 11.97
C VAL A 42 -13.42 3.30 10.74
N ILE A 43 -12.96 2.05 10.71
CA ILE A 43 -12.12 1.49 9.64
C ILE A 43 -12.69 0.17 9.11
N HIS A 44 -12.36 -0.18 7.88
CA HIS A 44 -12.44 -1.56 7.40
C HIS A 44 -11.11 -2.24 7.65
N THR A 45 -11.11 -3.36 8.38
CA THR A 45 -9.91 -4.20 8.52
C THR A 45 -9.72 -5.01 7.25
N LEU A 46 -8.47 -5.27 6.88
CA LEU A 46 -8.13 -6.20 5.81
C LEU A 46 -7.72 -7.53 6.44
N THR A 47 -8.26 -8.63 5.94
CA THR A 47 -8.00 -9.97 6.46
C THR A 47 -7.63 -10.91 5.32
N THR A 48 -6.89 -11.97 5.65
CA THR A 48 -6.48 -13.00 4.69
C THR A 48 -6.11 -14.25 5.47
N THR A 49 -6.28 -15.42 4.84
CA THR A 49 -5.83 -16.71 5.34
C THR A 49 -4.58 -17.22 4.60
N SER A 50 -4.10 -16.46 3.62
CA SER A 50 -2.92 -16.80 2.84
C SER A 50 -1.63 -16.45 3.59
N ASN A 51 -0.58 -17.22 3.33
CA ASN A 51 0.76 -16.90 3.80
C ASN A 51 1.25 -15.60 3.16
N ALA A 52 2.04 -14.83 3.91
CA ALA A 52 2.71 -13.66 3.37
C ALA A 52 3.67 -14.06 2.23
N ILE A 53 3.67 -13.28 1.15
CA ILE A 53 4.71 -13.37 0.11
C ILE A 53 6.09 -13.11 0.76
N ALA A 54 6.10 -12.18 1.71
CA ALA A 54 7.26 -11.90 2.55
C ALA A 54 6.78 -11.57 3.97
N ASP A 55 7.06 -12.46 4.93
CA ASP A 55 6.77 -12.25 6.36
C ASP A 55 7.30 -10.92 6.89
N TYR A 56 6.61 -10.38 7.89
CA TYR A 56 6.98 -9.08 8.45
C TYR A 56 8.38 -9.13 9.11
N LYS A 57 9.26 -8.21 8.69
CA LYS A 57 10.49 -7.85 9.38
C LYS A 57 10.36 -6.43 9.88
N GLY A 58 10.54 -6.20 11.18
CA GLY A 58 10.44 -4.87 11.77
C GLY A 58 11.50 -3.88 11.26
N PRO A 59 11.26 -2.57 11.40
CA PRO A 59 12.28 -1.54 11.20
C PRO A 59 13.51 -1.77 12.08
N ALA A 60 14.70 -1.69 11.49
CA ALA A 60 15.97 -1.80 12.20
C ALA A 60 17.08 -1.07 11.41
N PRO A 61 17.00 0.26 11.27
CA PRO A 61 18.01 1.02 10.54
C PRO A 61 19.39 0.81 11.20
N PRO A 62 20.43 0.40 10.46
CA PRO A 62 21.76 0.24 11.01
C PRO A 62 22.36 1.60 11.36
N ALA A 63 23.39 1.60 12.22
CA ALA A 63 24.18 2.79 12.50
C ALA A 63 25.13 3.11 11.32
N ARG A 64 24.60 3.36 10.12
CA ARG A 64 25.32 3.71 8.88
C ARG A 64 24.54 4.81 8.16
N VAL A 65 25.19 5.63 7.33
CA VAL A 65 24.51 6.73 6.62
C VAL A 65 23.63 6.18 5.49
N PRO A 66 22.34 6.57 5.39
CA PRO A 66 21.60 7.46 6.31
C PRO A 66 21.13 6.75 7.59
N LEU A 67 21.18 7.44 8.73
CA LEU A 67 20.70 6.90 10.02
C LEU A 67 19.18 6.84 10.11
N SER A 68 18.49 7.63 9.30
CA SER A 68 17.02 7.66 9.22
C SER A 68 16.56 6.95 7.97
N HIS A 69 15.63 6.02 8.13
CA HIS A 69 15.05 5.23 7.05
C HIS A 69 13.55 5.49 6.94
N ARG A 70 13.06 5.64 5.71
CA ARG A 70 11.64 5.75 5.39
C ARG A 70 11.09 4.39 5.00
N TYR A 71 10.05 3.99 5.72
CA TYR A 71 9.30 2.77 5.46
C TYR A 71 7.97 3.14 4.81
N ILE A 72 7.79 2.72 3.57
CA ILE A 72 6.61 3.02 2.76
C ILE A 72 5.69 1.81 2.74
N GLU A 73 4.44 2.03 3.11
CA GLU A 73 3.34 1.07 3.01
C GLU A 73 2.48 1.46 1.81
N LEU A 74 2.17 0.49 0.96
CA LEU A 74 1.30 0.66 -0.19
C LEU A 74 0.20 -0.39 -0.11
N LEU A 75 -1.03 0.04 -0.36
CA LEU A 75 -2.18 -0.83 -0.58
C LEU A 75 -2.53 -0.78 -2.06
N VAL A 76 -2.61 -1.95 -2.68
CA VAL A 76 -2.84 -2.12 -4.12
C VAL A 76 -4.09 -2.96 -4.31
N ASP A 77 -5.00 -2.50 -5.17
CA ASP A 77 -6.17 -3.27 -5.59
C ASP A 77 -5.74 -4.35 -6.59
N THR A 78 -5.94 -5.61 -6.20
CA THR A 78 -5.59 -6.80 -7.00
C THR A 78 -6.82 -7.52 -7.54
N SER A 79 -8.02 -6.90 -7.52
CA SER A 79 -9.28 -7.55 -7.90
C SER A 79 -9.27 -8.13 -9.32
N ASP A 80 -8.53 -7.49 -10.24
CA ASP A 80 -8.44 -7.90 -11.65
C ASP A 80 -7.08 -8.53 -12.00
N ILE A 81 -6.32 -9.01 -11.01
CA ILE A 81 -4.97 -9.54 -11.25
C ILE A 81 -5.02 -10.83 -12.07
N THR A 82 -4.13 -10.97 -13.05
CA THR A 82 -3.98 -12.19 -13.84
C THR A 82 -3.12 -13.22 -13.09
N ALA A 83 -3.13 -14.48 -13.52
CA ALA A 83 -2.22 -15.50 -12.97
C ALA A 83 -0.74 -15.10 -13.13
N ASP A 84 -0.37 -14.54 -14.29
CA ASP A 84 0.97 -14.02 -14.55
C ASP A 84 1.29 -12.84 -13.62
N GLY A 85 0.31 -11.97 -13.35
CA GLY A 85 0.49 -10.86 -12.42
C GLY A 85 0.69 -11.34 -10.98
N THR A 86 -0.05 -12.37 -10.55
CA THR A 86 0.16 -13.03 -9.27
C THR A 86 1.57 -13.62 -9.17
N ALA A 87 2.06 -14.27 -10.24
CA ALA A 87 3.42 -14.79 -10.29
C ALA A 87 4.47 -13.66 -10.22
N ALA A 88 4.23 -12.53 -10.88
CA ALA A 88 5.10 -11.36 -10.80
C ALA A 88 5.20 -10.81 -9.36
N LEU A 89 4.09 -10.78 -8.62
CA LEU A 89 4.10 -10.37 -7.21
C LEU A 89 4.95 -11.31 -6.32
N GLN A 90 5.06 -12.60 -6.64
CA GLN A 90 5.87 -13.55 -5.84
C GLN A 90 7.37 -13.22 -5.84
N THR A 91 7.85 -12.43 -6.80
CA THR A 91 9.24 -11.95 -6.84
C THR A 91 9.61 -11.09 -5.62
N LEU A 92 8.62 -10.49 -4.96
CA LEU A 92 8.76 -9.72 -3.72
C LEU A 92 9.39 -10.54 -2.58
N SER A 93 9.31 -11.87 -2.61
CA SER A 93 9.96 -12.75 -1.64
C SER A 93 11.50 -12.59 -1.56
N THR A 94 12.14 -12.07 -2.61
CA THR A 94 13.61 -11.83 -2.66
C THR A 94 14.05 -10.66 -1.78
N ARG A 95 13.12 -9.76 -1.42
CA ARG A 95 13.25 -8.58 -0.55
C ARG A 95 14.26 -7.50 -0.92
N GLY A 96 15.53 -7.85 -1.14
CA GLY A 96 16.60 -6.90 -1.38
C GLY A 96 16.58 -6.33 -2.79
N GLY A 97 16.83 -5.03 -2.93
CA GLY A 97 16.87 -4.36 -4.24
C GLY A 97 15.53 -4.37 -4.96
N VAL A 98 14.43 -4.49 -4.22
CA VAL A 98 13.09 -4.49 -4.78
C VAL A 98 12.78 -3.15 -5.47
N ASP A 99 12.39 -3.22 -6.74
CA ASP A 99 11.75 -2.12 -7.44
C ASP A 99 10.24 -2.38 -7.46
N VAL A 100 9.53 -1.73 -6.54
CA VAL A 100 8.08 -1.92 -6.39
C VAL A 100 7.33 -1.45 -7.65
N ASN A 101 7.80 -0.39 -8.33
CA ASN A 101 7.13 0.10 -9.52
C ASN A 101 7.26 -0.90 -10.68
N ALA A 102 8.46 -1.47 -10.86
CA ALA A 102 8.69 -2.50 -11.87
C ALA A 102 7.84 -3.76 -11.58
N VAL A 103 7.80 -4.22 -10.32
CA VAL A 103 6.97 -5.37 -9.93
C VAL A 103 5.49 -5.12 -10.20
N LEU A 104 4.96 -3.96 -9.79
CA LEU A 104 3.56 -3.62 -10.04
C LEU A 104 3.26 -3.46 -11.53
N THR A 105 4.19 -2.89 -12.30
CA THR A 105 4.05 -2.77 -13.76
C THR A 105 3.99 -4.14 -14.43
N ASN A 106 4.91 -5.03 -14.06
CA ASN A 106 4.93 -6.41 -14.57
C ASN A 106 3.68 -7.20 -14.14
N ALA A 107 3.10 -6.86 -13.00
CA ALA A 107 1.86 -7.45 -12.52
C ALA A 107 0.59 -6.87 -13.16
N GLY A 108 0.70 -5.84 -14.00
CA GLY A 108 -0.46 -5.12 -14.55
C GLY A 108 -1.17 -4.20 -13.54
N LEU A 109 -0.49 -3.85 -12.45
CA LEU A 109 -1.02 -3.13 -11.28
C LEU A 109 -0.47 -1.70 -11.12
N ALA A 110 0.27 -1.16 -12.10
CA ALA A 110 0.94 0.14 -11.97
C ALA A 110 0.00 1.29 -11.55
N ASN A 111 -1.26 1.27 -12.00
CA ASN A 111 -2.28 2.28 -11.69
C ASN A 111 -3.32 1.80 -10.65
N LYS A 112 -3.01 0.74 -9.90
CA LYS A 112 -3.93 0.12 -8.94
C LYS A 112 -3.56 0.39 -7.49
N VAL A 113 -2.62 1.30 -7.22
CA VAL A 113 -2.32 1.74 -5.85
C VAL A 113 -3.49 2.58 -5.33
N VAL A 114 -4.18 2.10 -4.29
CA VAL A 114 -5.37 2.76 -3.73
C VAL A 114 -5.08 3.59 -2.49
N ALA A 115 -4.00 3.26 -1.77
CA ALA A 115 -3.54 4.03 -0.64
C ALA A 115 -2.04 3.86 -0.43
N GLY A 116 -1.43 4.86 0.20
CA GLY A 116 -0.04 4.82 0.65
C GLY A 116 0.10 5.49 2.00
N ASN A 117 1.02 4.99 2.80
CA ASN A 117 1.43 5.60 4.05
C ASN A 117 2.96 5.47 4.19
N PHE A 118 3.57 6.27 5.06
CA PHE A 118 4.94 6.05 5.44
C PHE A 118 5.23 6.53 6.86
N PHE A 119 6.27 5.97 7.45
CA PHE A 119 6.84 6.45 8.68
C PHE A 119 8.37 6.39 8.60
N THR A 120 9.04 7.12 9.49
CA THR A 120 10.49 7.18 9.55
C THR A 120 10.97 6.61 10.88
N VAL A 121 12.02 5.78 10.83
CA VAL A 121 12.73 5.30 12.01
C VAL A 121 14.17 5.74 11.92
N THR A 122 14.70 6.26 13.03
CA THR A 122 16.07 6.80 13.09
C THR A 122 16.90 6.00 14.08
N ASN A 123 18.07 5.56 13.63
CA ASN A 123 19.12 5.08 14.51
C ASN A 123 19.81 6.29 15.18
N PRO A 124 19.92 6.34 16.52
CA PRO A 124 20.50 7.48 17.22
C PRO A 124 22.02 7.67 16.98
N GLY A 125 22.69 6.69 16.37
CA GLY A 125 24.09 6.78 15.97
C GLY A 125 25.09 6.41 17.08
N PRO A 126 26.39 6.76 16.91
CA PRO A 126 26.96 7.47 15.75
C PRO A 126 26.99 6.58 14.50
N ALA A 127 27.00 7.18 13.31
CA ALA A 127 27.17 6.42 12.08
C ALA A 127 28.58 5.82 11.99
N ALA A 128 28.67 4.51 11.79
CA ALA A 128 29.91 3.80 11.48
C ALA A 128 30.24 3.93 9.99
N ASN A 129 31.48 4.31 9.67
CA ASN A 129 31.98 4.37 8.30
C ASN A 129 31.98 2.96 7.66
N ALA A 130 31.70 2.92 6.35
CA ALA A 130 31.21 1.79 5.55
C ALA A 130 32.11 0.53 5.40
N LYS A 131 32.80 0.04 6.43
CA LYS A 131 33.49 -1.26 6.39
C LYS A 131 32.66 -2.35 7.05
N LYS A 132 31.93 -3.11 6.23
CA LYS A 132 31.49 -4.52 6.39
C LYS A 132 31.11 -5.02 7.80
N SER A 133 30.70 -4.16 8.71
CA SER A 133 30.27 -4.60 10.03
C SER A 133 28.80 -4.93 9.94
N ASN A 134 28.48 -6.22 10.10
CA ASN A 134 27.13 -6.70 10.34
C ASN A 134 26.71 -6.15 11.71
N SER A 135 26.32 -4.87 11.73
CA SER A 135 26.00 -4.15 12.95
C SER A 135 24.70 -4.72 13.49
N THR A 136 24.82 -5.66 14.42
CA THR A 136 23.75 -6.11 15.31
C THR A 136 23.41 -4.96 16.25
N THR A 137 22.70 -3.95 15.76
CA THR A 137 22.08 -2.95 16.62
C THR A 137 20.65 -3.38 16.89
N THR A 138 20.37 -3.58 18.18
CA THR A 138 19.05 -3.81 18.75
C THR A 138 18.05 -2.81 18.15
N ALA A 139 16.86 -3.28 17.79
CA ALA A 139 15.80 -2.44 17.24
C ALA A 139 15.63 -1.18 18.11
N PRO A 140 15.62 0.04 17.53
CA PRO A 140 15.52 1.25 18.32
C PRO A 140 14.14 1.32 18.97
N THR A 141 14.10 1.60 20.28
CA THR A 141 12.89 1.95 21.05
C THR A 141 12.41 3.40 20.79
N GLY A 142 12.87 4.00 19.68
CA GLY A 142 12.64 5.41 19.34
C GLY A 142 11.23 5.69 18.83
N ALA A 143 10.73 6.88 19.13
CA ALA A 143 9.40 7.35 18.76
C ALA A 143 9.14 7.21 17.25
N VAL A 144 8.09 6.47 16.89
CA VAL A 144 7.56 6.43 15.53
C VAL A 144 6.92 7.77 15.23
N THR A 145 7.40 8.49 14.22
CA THR A 145 6.73 9.70 13.74
C THR A 145 5.87 9.31 12.54
N PRO A 146 4.54 9.15 12.70
CA PRO A 146 3.65 8.95 11.56
C PRO A 146 3.64 10.20 10.69
N SER A 147 3.65 10.03 9.37
CA SER A 147 3.66 11.16 8.47
C SER A 147 2.27 11.80 8.33
N LYS A 148 2.23 13.13 8.18
CA LYS A 148 1.01 13.87 7.85
C LYS A 148 0.73 13.69 6.36
N VAL A 149 -0.44 13.14 6.03
CA VAL A 149 -0.87 12.96 4.63
C VAL A 149 -0.84 14.33 3.91
N PRO A 150 -0.18 14.46 2.75
CA PRO A 150 -0.22 15.70 1.97
C PRO A 150 -1.66 16.04 1.59
N SER A 151 -2.07 17.29 1.82
CA SER A 151 -3.35 17.82 1.35
C SER A 151 -3.31 17.88 -0.19
N GLY A 152 -3.77 16.83 -0.87
CA GLY A 152 -3.71 16.76 -2.33
C GLY A 152 -3.82 15.36 -2.93
N ILE A 153 -3.67 14.28 -2.14
CA ILE A 153 -4.15 12.97 -2.59
C ILE A 153 -5.67 13.04 -2.51
N SER A 154 -6.30 13.22 -3.67
CA SER A 154 -7.74 13.06 -3.86
C SER A 154 -8.20 11.91 -2.98
N SER A 155 -9.13 12.15 -2.06
CA SER A 155 -9.93 11.07 -1.51
C SER A 155 -10.41 10.29 -2.73
N GLY A 156 -9.91 9.06 -2.91
CA GLY A 156 -10.32 8.22 -4.02
C GLY A 156 -11.84 8.30 -4.10
N HIS A 157 -12.37 8.57 -5.29
CA HIS A 157 -13.80 8.82 -5.50
C HIS A 157 -14.60 7.88 -4.61
N LYS A 158 -15.35 8.46 -3.66
CA LYS A 158 -16.31 7.69 -2.87
C LYS A 158 -17.21 7.00 -3.90
N SER A 159 -17.10 5.68 -4.05
CA SER A 159 -18.11 4.92 -4.77
C SER A 159 -19.44 5.24 -4.12
N MET A 160 -20.26 6.03 -4.80
CA MET A 160 -21.63 6.21 -4.38
C MET A 160 -22.30 4.84 -4.54
N SER A 161 -22.58 4.20 -3.41
CA SER A 161 -23.48 3.07 -3.38
C SER A 161 -24.81 3.54 -3.95
N PHE A 162 -25.17 3.05 -5.14
CA PHE A 162 -26.56 3.10 -5.57
C PHE A 162 -27.30 2.09 -4.69
N SER A 163 -28.01 2.59 -3.68
CA SER A 163 -28.95 1.77 -2.92
C SER A 163 -30.04 1.29 -3.87
N SER A 164 -30.21 -0.02 -4.02
CA SER A 164 -31.21 -0.69 -4.86
C SER A 164 -32.68 -0.44 -4.45
N ASN A 165 -32.96 0.57 -3.62
CA ASN A 165 -34.28 0.80 -3.02
C ASN A 165 -35.02 2.05 -3.55
N ALA A 166 -34.58 2.68 -4.64
CA ALA A 166 -35.41 3.66 -5.34
C ALA A 166 -36.40 2.95 -6.28
N LEU A 167 -37.46 2.47 -5.64
CA LEU A 167 -38.68 1.91 -6.20
C LEU A 167 -39.33 2.83 -7.24
N LEU A 168 -39.95 2.20 -8.24
CA LEU A 168 -40.97 2.66 -9.18
C LEU A 168 -41.62 4.03 -8.90
N THR A 169 -41.70 4.90 -9.90
CA THR A 169 -42.92 5.66 -10.21
C THR A 169 -42.87 6.26 -11.62
N ALA A 170 -43.84 5.84 -12.44
CA ALA A 170 -44.55 6.55 -13.51
C ALA A 170 -43.76 7.34 -14.57
N VAL A 171 -43.83 6.90 -15.84
CA VAL A 171 -44.60 7.61 -16.89
C VAL A 171 -45.16 6.58 -17.87
N ALA A 172 -46.45 6.27 -17.74
CA ALA A 172 -47.27 5.77 -18.83
C ALA A 172 -48.04 6.97 -19.39
N VAL A 173 -47.53 7.65 -20.42
CA VAL A 173 -48.31 8.54 -21.30
C VAL A 173 -47.62 8.63 -22.66
N GLY A 174 -48.26 8.05 -23.68
CA GLY A 174 -48.37 8.60 -25.03
C GLY A 174 -47.13 8.64 -25.92
N LEU A 175 -47.01 7.68 -26.84
CA LEU A 175 -46.93 8.00 -28.27
C LEU A 175 -47.29 6.77 -29.14
N LEU A 176 -48.60 6.57 -29.31
CA LEU A 176 -49.12 5.99 -30.55
C LEU A 176 -48.94 7.07 -31.63
N GLY A 177 -48.25 6.77 -32.73
CA GLY A 177 -48.34 7.63 -33.91
C GLY A 177 -47.18 7.55 -34.91
N ALA A 178 -47.51 6.98 -36.07
CA ALA A 178 -46.95 7.27 -37.39
C ALA A 178 -45.60 6.63 -37.80
N PHE A 179 -45.68 5.41 -38.34
CA PHE A 179 -44.88 5.02 -39.52
C PHE A 179 -45.79 4.37 -40.57
N ALA A 180 -46.32 5.23 -41.45
CA ALA A 180 -46.81 4.97 -42.81
C ALA A 180 -46.83 6.37 -43.44
N SER A 181 -46.26 6.69 -44.59
CA SER A 181 -45.98 6.00 -45.85
C SER A 181 -44.84 6.79 -46.54
N VAL A 182 -44.23 6.31 -47.62
CA VAL A 182 -44.49 6.80 -48.99
C VAL A 182 -43.68 5.91 -49.96
N PHE A 183 -44.38 5.54 -51.04
CA PHE A 183 -43.86 5.00 -52.31
C PHE A 183 -43.02 6.03 -53.06
#